data_AF-A0A9D6I7M8-F1
#
_entry.id   AF-A0A9D6I7M8-F1
#
_cell.length_a   1.000
_cell.length_b   1.000
_cell.length_c   1.000
_cell.angle_alpha   90.00
_cell.angle_beta   90.00
_cell.angle_gamma   90.00
#
_symmetry.space_group_name_H-M   'P 1'
#
loop_
_entity.id
_entity.type
_entity.pdbx_description
1 polymer ?
#
loop_
_entity_poly.entity_id
_entity_poly.type
_entity_poly.pdbx_seq_one_letter_code
_entity_poly.pdbx_strand_id
1 'polypeptide(L)'
;MDNIHAEQAAQGLWSRFRDIAMALRRLQNFNFAAEGTEGRFTEGWLGELVKDDAALASVGRELVLRALRAGSDAINFEILTHLRGEEGVALSHLARVTGLPRFTISERVNDLVQAGLAVRVLEQDAVRATPLTGGFLGMVGEIEGRLTAKIRERLPGLIAP
;
A
#
# COMPACT_ATOMS: atom_id res chain seq x y z
N MET A 1 3.01 5.49 -24.16
CA MET A 1 1.88 5.61 -23.21
C MET A 1 2.47 5.29 -21.86
N ASP A 2 2.71 6.31 -21.04
CA ASP A 2 3.20 6.10 -19.68
C ASP A 2 2.17 5.26 -18.93
N ASN A 3 2.65 4.26 -18.19
CA ASN A 3 1.78 3.37 -17.44
C ASN A 3 1.15 4.16 -16.28
N ILE A 4 -0.06 4.68 -16.51
CA ILE A 4 -0.82 5.51 -15.55
C ILE A 4 -0.92 4.84 -14.17
N HIS A 5 -0.98 3.51 -14.12
CA HIS A 5 -1.04 2.75 -12.88
C HIS A 5 0.30 2.69 -12.16
N ALA A 6 1.41 2.59 -12.90
CA ALA A 6 2.75 2.69 -12.33
C ALA A 6 3.00 4.08 -11.72
N GLU A 7 2.55 5.14 -12.40
CA GLU A 7 2.68 6.51 -11.90
C GLU A 7 1.83 6.75 -10.63
N GLN A 8 0.57 6.27 -10.64
CA GLN A 8 -0.29 6.31 -9.45
C GLN A 8 0.33 5.56 -8.27
N ALA A 9 0.94 4.40 -8.52
CA ALA A 9 1.63 3.62 -7.50
C ALA A 9 2.85 4.38 -6.96
N ALA A 10 3.68 4.96 -7.83
CA ALA A 10 4.84 5.75 -7.43
C ALA A 10 4.44 6.96 -6.56
N GLN A 11 3.40 7.71 -6.97
CA GLN A 11 2.87 8.84 -6.21
C GLN A 11 2.34 8.43 -4.82
N GLY A 12 1.65 7.29 -4.74
CA GLY A 12 1.15 6.75 -3.48
C GLY A 12 2.27 6.28 -2.55
N LEU A 13 3.29 5.60 -3.08
CA LEU A 13 4.48 5.18 -2.35
C LEU A 13 5.30 6.37 -1.84
N TRP A 14 5.43 7.43 -2.66
CA TRP A 14 6.05 8.69 -2.24
C TRP A 14 5.31 9.30 -1.03
N SER A 15 3.98 9.35 -1.08
CA SER A 15 3.16 9.85 0.02
C SER A 15 3.42 9.05 1.30
N ARG A 16 3.49 7.72 1.19
CA ARG A 16 3.82 6.83 2.32
C ARG A 16 5.23 7.06 2.86
N PHE A 17 6.23 7.17 1.99
CA PHE A 17 7.61 7.49 2.37
C PHE A 17 7.66 8.81 3.14
N ARG A 18 7.06 9.87 2.60
CA ARG A 18 7.01 11.20 3.21
C ARG A 18 6.39 11.13 4.61
N ASP A 19 5.26 10.43 4.76
CA ASP A 19 4.56 10.35 6.04
C ASP A 19 5.42 9.62 7.10
N ILE A 20 6.11 8.55 6.72
CA ILE A 20 7.09 7.86 7.59
C ILE A 20 8.24 8.80 7.93
N ALA A 21 8.86 9.45 6.94
CA ALA A 21 9.97 10.36 7.15
C ALA A 21 9.61 11.52 8.09
N MET A 22 8.41 12.09 7.97
CA MET A 22 7.92 13.10 8.88
C MET A 22 7.66 12.56 10.29
N ALA A 23 7.11 11.35 10.42
CA ALA A 23 6.90 10.72 11.73
C ALA A 23 8.24 10.45 12.43
N LEU A 24 9.23 9.94 11.71
CA LEU A 24 10.59 9.71 12.23
C LEU A 24 11.28 11.02 12.62
N ARG A 25 11.12 12.09 11.81
CA ARG A 25 11.62 13.42 12.16
C ARG A 25 10.96 13.99 13.41
N ARG A 26 9.66 13.76 13.60
CA ARG A 26 8.97 14.16 14.83
C ARG A 26 9.49 13.38 16.02
N LEU A 27 9.67 12.06 15.89
CA LEU A 27 10.24 11.20 16.93
C LEU A 27 11.66 11.62 17.31
N GLN A 28 12.50 12.02 16.35
CA GLN A 28 13.83 12.55 16.62
C GLN A 28 13.80 13.80 17.52
N ASN A 29 12.77 14.64 17.37
CA ASN A 29 12.60 15.84 18.18
C ASN A 29 12.00 15.57 19.57
N PHE A 30 11.57 14.34 19.86
CA PHE A 30 11.18 13.97 21.21
C PHE A 30 12.44 13.74 22.06
N ASN A 31 12.51 14.44 23.19
CA ASN A 31 13.58 14.32 24.17
C ASN A 31 13.53 12.94 24.85
N PHE A 32 14.03 11.90 24.19
CA PHE A 32 14.31 10.63 24.84
C PHE A 32 15.53 10.85 25.74
N ALA A 33 15.28 11.17 27.01
CA ALA A 33 16.28 11.13 28.07
C ALA A 33 16.58 9.66 28.40
N ALA A 34 17.38 9.01 27.57
CA ALA A 34 17.83 7.65 27.78
C ALA A 34 19.30 7.56 27.35
N GLU A 35 20.13 7.14 28.29
CA GLU A 35 21.56 6.88 28.13
C GLU A 35 21.78 5.96 26.93
N GLY A 36 22.54 6.43 25.92
CA GLY A 36 22.82 5.71 24.69
C GLY A 36 22.42 6.49 23.43
N THR A 37 23.43 6.86 22.65
CA THR A 37 23.28 7.46 21.31
C THR A 37 23.15 6.42 20.20
N GLU A 38 23.34 5.14 20.51
CA GLU A 38 23.24 4.05 19.52
C GLU A 38 21.78 3.86 19.06
N GLY A 39 21.57 3.85 17.73
CA GLY A 39 20.26 3.60 17.12
C GLY A 39 19.34 4.81 16.96
N ARG A 40 19.77 6.03 17.32
CA ARG A 40 19.01 7.26 16.99
C ARG A 40 19.27 7.70 15.56
N PHE A 41 18.22 8.16 14.87
CA PHE A 41 18.40 8.92 13.64
C PHE A 41 19.22 10.18 13.95
N THR A 42 20.38 10.31 13.32
CA THR A 42 21.26 11.48 13.49
C THR A 42 20.64 12.72 12.86
N GLU A 43 21.09 13.90 13.28
CA GLU A 43 20.81 15.11 12.50
C GLU A 43 21.32 14.91 11.06
N GLY A 44 20.46 15.20 10.08
CA GLY A 44 20.82 15.06 8.67
C GLY A 44 20.64 13.68 8.04
N TRP A 45 20.06 12.67 8.74
CA TRP A 45 19.86 11.32 8.18
C TRP A 45 19.14 11.29 6.82
N LEU A 46 18.18 12.20 6.57
CA LEU A 46 17.54 12.34 5.26
C LEU A 46 18.51 12.84 4.18
N GLY A 47 19.42 13.76 4.56
CA GLY A 47 20.46 14.25 3.67
C GLY A 47 21.48 13.17 3.32
N GLU A 48 21.81 12.28 4.27
CA GLU A 48 22.66 11.11 4.00
C GLU A 48 21.94 10.07 3.15
N LEU A 49 20.67 9.80 3.43
CA LEU A 49 19.86 8.89 2.60
C LEU A 49 19.82 9.34 1.13
N VAL A 50 19.64 10.63 0.85
CA VAL A 50 19.57 11.14 -0.53
C VAL A 50 20.90 11.03 -1.30
N LYS A 51 22.02 10.93 -0.59
CA LYS A 51 23.36 10.76 -1.20
C LYS A 51 23.71 9.29 -1.47
N ASP A 52 22.97 8.36 -0.90
CA ASP A 52 23.21 6.92 -1.02
C ASP A 52 22.17 6.28 -1.95
N ASP A 53 22.53 6.15 -3.23
CA ASP A 53 21.69 5.53 -4.27
C ASP A 53 21.26 4.10 -3.92
N ALA A 54 22.14 3.33 -3.26
CA ALA A 54 21.84 1.96 -2.88
C ALA A 54 20.80 1.91 -1.74
N ALA A 55 20.93 2.80 -0.76
CA ALA A 55 19.94 2.96 0.30
C ALA A 55 18.60 3.45 -0.24
N LEU A 56 18.57 4.44 -1.15
CA LEU A 56 17.35 4.89 -1.82
C LEU A 56 16.65 3.77 -2.59
N ALA A 57 17.40 3.01 -3.38
CA ALA A 57 16.86 1.88 -4.12
C ALA A 57 16.31 0.79 -3.18
N SER A 58 16.98 0.55 -2.05
CA SER A 58 16.53 -0.38 -1.01
C SER A 58 15.21 0.07 -0.36
N VAL A 59 15.09 1.35 0.01
CA VAL A 59 13.85 1.93 0.56
C VAL A 59 12.70 1.83 -0.44
N GLY A 60 12.96 2.20 -1.70
CA GLY A 60 11.96 2.08 -2.77
C GLY A 60 11.47 0.63 -2.94
N ARG A 61 12.41 -0.33 -2.96
CA ARG A 61 12.09 -1.76 -3.05
C ARG A 61 11.26 -2.23 -1.87
N GLU A 62 11.63 -1.88 -0.64
CA GLU A 62 10.91 -2.29 0.57
C GLU A 62 9.46 -1.79 0.54
N LEU A 63 9.24 -0.52 0.20
CA LEU A 63 7.88 0.03 0.13
C LEU A 63 7.02 -0.67 -0.94
N VAL A 64 7.60 -0.93 -2.11
CA VAL A 64 6.92 -1.66 -3.19
C VAL A 64 6.57 -3.09 -2.74
N LEU A 65 7.54 -3.85 -2.24
CA LEU A 65 7.33 -5.24 -1.83
C LEU A 65 6.33 -5.35 -0.68
N ARG A 66 6.36 -4.42 0.28
CA ARG A 66 5.40 -4.38 1.38
C ARG A 66 3.98 -4.11 0.89
N ALA A 67 3.82 -3.20 -0.07
CA ALA A 67 2.53 -2.93 -0.70
C ALA A 67 2.01 -4.16 -1.47
N LEU A 68 2.86 -4.79 -2.28
CA LEU A 68 2.50 -6.03 -3.00
C LEU A 68 2.10 -7.14 -2.03
N ARG A 69 2.87 -7.38 -0.97
CA ARG A 69 2.55 -8.39 0.04
C ARG A 69 1.20 -8.13 0.70
N ALA A 70 0.93 -6.89 1.12
CA ALA A 70 -0.31 -6.56 1.80
C ALA A 70 -1.52 -6.61 0.86
N GLY A 71 -1.39 -6.08 -0.36
CA GLY A 71 -2.47 -6.01 -1.34
C GLY A 71 -2.80 -7.34 -2.03
N SER A 72 -1.87 -8.31 -2.04
CA SER A 72 -2.07 -9.61 -2.69
C SER A 72 -2.71 -10.67 -1.79
N ASP A 73 -2.93 -10.37 -0.50
CA ASP A 73 -3.81 -11.18 0.35
C ASP A 73 -5.25 -11.06 -0.17
N ALA A 74 -5.96 -12.19 -0.33
CA ALA A 74 -7.26 -12.22 -1.00
C ALA A 74 -8.32 -11.34 -0.32
N ILE A 75 -8.35 -11.32 1.02
CA ILE A 75 -9.30 -10.52 1.79
C ILE A 75 -8.92 -9.03 1.69
N ASN A 76 -7.64 -8.72 1.80
CA ASN A 76 -7.16 -7.36 1.61
C ASN A 76 -7.46 -6.85 0.20
N PHE A 77 -7.28 -7.69 -0.83
CA PHE A 77 -7.62 -7.36 -2.21
C PHE A 77 -9.11 -7.03 -2.35
N GLU A 78 -10.00 -7.86 -1.79
CA GLU A 78 -11.44 -7.61 -1.74
C GLU A 78 -11.78 -6.30 -1.02
N ILE A 79 -11.15 -6.01 0.11
CA ILE A 79 -11.32 -4.71 0.79
C ILE A 79 -10.92 -3.56 -0.14
N LEU A 80 -9.76 -3.66 -0.80
CA LEU A 80 -9.27 -2.60 -1.71
C LEU A 80 -10.21 -2.38 -2.90
N THR A 81 -10.83 -3.43 -3.46
CA THR A 81 -11.80 -3.26 -4.55
C THR A 81 -13.06 -2.54 -4.09
N HIS A 82 -13.48 -2.69 -2.83
CA HIS A 82 -14.56 -1.89 -2.23
C HIS A 82 -14.18 -0.43 -1.98
N LEU A 83 -12.90 -0.13 -1.70
CA LEU A 83 -12.44 1.25 -1.55
C LEU A 83 -12.37 2.01 -2.90
N ARG A 84 -12.45 1.29 -4.03
CA ARG A 84 -12.33 1.86 -5.37
C ARG A 84 -13.60 2.62 -5.74
N GLY A 85 -13.61 3.92 -5.46
CA GLY A 85 -14.66 4.85 -5.93
C GLY A 85 -15.40 5.61 -4.84
N GLU A 86 -15.13 5.34 -3.55
CA GLU A 86 -15.82 6.01 -2.44
C GLU A 86 -14.91 7.03 -1.73
N GLU A 87 -15.50 8.17 -1.32
CA GLU A 87 -14.82 9.16 -0.47
C GLU A 87 -14.51 8.63 0.94
N GLY A 88 -15.02 7.45 1.30
CA GLY A 88 -14.71 6.70 2.52
C GLY A 88 -15.70 5.57 2.75
N VAL A 89 -15.19 4.36 3.01
CA VAL A 89 -15.98 3.15 3.29
C VAL A 89 -15.97 2.86 4.78
N ALA A 90 -17.15 2.76 5.40
CA ALA A 90 -17.27 2.46 6.82
C ALA A 90 -16.77 1.05 7.16
N LEU A 91 -16.11 0.88 8.32
CA LEU A 91 -15.65 -0.44 8.78
C LEU A 91 -16.79 -1.44 8.95
N SER A 92 -17.96 -0.97 9.38
CA SER A 92 -19.17 -1.80 9.50
C SER A 92 -19.66 -2.32 8.15
N HIS A 93 -19.52 -1.53 7.09
CA HIS A 93 -19.82 -1.96 5.72
C HIS A 93 -18.84 -3.05 5.29
N LEU A 94 -17.53 -2.83 5.48
CA LEU A 94 -16.49 -3.81 5.16
C LEU A 94 -16.71 -5.14 5.89
N ALA A 95 -17.02 -5.10 7.19
CA ALA A 95 -17.34 -6.28 7.99
C ALA A 95 -18.52 -7.08 7.41
N ARG A 96 -19.56 -6.39 6.91
CA ARG A 96 -20.72 -7.01 6.31
C ARG A 96 -20.40 -7.67 4.96
N VAL A 97 -19.67 -7.00 4.08
CA VAL A 97 -19.40 -7.52 2.73
C VAL A 97 -18.41 -8.67 2.74
N THR A 98 -17.39 -8.64 3.61
CA THR A 98 -16.42 -9.74 3.73
C THR A 98 -16.87 -10.85 4.70
N GLY A 99 -17.96 -10.64 5.44
CA GLY A 99 -18.42 -11.57 6.49
C GLY A 99 -17.48 -11.69 7.70
N LEU A 100 -16.59 -10.72 7.93
CA LEU A 100 -15.60 -10.76 9.00
C LEU A 100 -16.02 -9.92 10.22
N PRO A 101 -15.61 -10.31 11.44
CA PRO A 101 -15.80 -9.47 12.61
C PRO A 101 -15.11 -8.11 12.45
N ARG A 102 -15.69 -7.05 13.03
CA ARG A 102 -15.15 -5.68 12.96
C ARG A 102 -13.72 -5.58 13.49
N PHE A 103 -13.35 -6.38 14.49
CA PHE A 103 -11.97 -6.45 14.98
C PHE A 103 -11.01 -6.94 13.89
N THR A 104 -11.35 -8.04 13.21
CA THR A 104 -10.55 -8.58 12.11
C THR A 104 -10.43 -7.58 10.95
N ILE A 105 -11.53 -6.90 10.58
CA ILE A 105 -11.48 -5.82 9.58
C ILE A 105 -10.52 -4.71 10.02
N SER A 106 -10.56 -4.33 11.30
CA SER A 106 -9.68 -3.28 11.81
C SER A 106 -8.21 -3.64 11.63
N GLU A 107 -7.82 -4.88 11.93
CA GLU A 107 -6.44 -5.35 11.76
C GLU A 107 -6.02 -5.38 10.28
N ARG A 108 -6.87 -5.89 9.40
CA ARG A 108 -6.61 -5.90 7.95
C ARG A 108 -6.45 -4.49 7.38
N VAL A 109 -7.31 -3.58 7.80
CA VAL A 109 -7.19 -2.17 7.43
C VAL A 109 -5.90 -1.56 7.98
N ASN A 110 -5.48 -1.91 9.20
CA ASN A 110 -4.22 -1.42 9.76
C ASN A 110 -3.03 -1.88 8.92
N ASP A 111 -3.01 -3.12 8.42
CA ASP A 111 -1.99 -3.60 7.50
C ASP A 111 -1.95 -2.80 6.19
N LEU A 112 -3.12 -2.55 5.59
CA LEU A 112 -3.25 -1.75 4.38
C LEU A 112 -2.80 -0.30 4.59
N VAL A 113 -3.13 0.31 5.73
CA VAL A 113 -2.67 1.66 6.10
C VAL A 113 -1.16 1.70 6.30
N GLN A 114 -0.60 0.69 6.97
CA GLN A 114 0.84 0.59 7.16
C GLN A 114 1.60 0.36 5.84
N ALA A 115 0.97 -0.28 4.86
CA ALA A 115 1.49 -0.43 3.50
C ALA A 115 1.27 0.81 2.61
N GLY A 116 0.50 1.80 3.06
CA GLY A 116 0.16 2.99 2.28
C GLY A 116 -0.95 2.77 1.23
N LEU A 117 -1.59 1.61 1.24
CA LEU A 117 -2.71 1.23 0.37
C LEU A 117 -4.05 1.78 0.84
N ALA A 118 -4.13 2.31 2.05
CA ALA A 118 -5.34 2.90 2.59
C ALA A 118 -5.01 4.00 3.60
N VAL A 119 -5.98 4.84 3.92
CA VAL A 119 -5.92 5.79 5.05
C VAL A 119 -7.18 5.66 5.90
N ARG A 120 -7.02 5.82 7.22
CA ARG A 120 -8.14 5.87 8.18
C ARG A 120 -8.75 7.27 8.20
N VAL A 121 -10.07 7.33 8.25
CA VAL A 121 -10.85 8.53 8.58
C VAL A 121 -11.48 8.27 9.94
N LEU A 122 -10.77 8.68 10.99
CA LEU A 122 -11.09 8.28 12.37
C LEU A 122 -12.45 8.81 12.82
N GLU A 123 -12.79 10.03 12.42
CA GLU A 123 -14.04 10.72 12.76
C GLU A 123 -15.27 9.98 12.22
N GLN A 124 -15.10 9.17 11.18
CA GLN A 124 -16.17 8.48 10.47
C GLN A 124 -16.15 6.96 10.66
N ASP A 125 -15.19 6.43 11.42
CA ASP A 125 -14.89 4.98 11.46
C ASP A 125 -14.79 4.37 10.05
N ALA A 126 -14.10 5.09 9.16
CA ALA A 126 -14.05 4.79 7.74
C ALA A 126 -12.62 4.66 7.22
N VAL A 127 -12.51 4.15 5.98
CA VAL A 127 -11.25 3.91 5.28
C VAL A 127 -11.37 4.42 3.86
N ARG A 128 -10.30 5.01 3.36
CA ARG A 128 -10.21 5.50 1.99
C ARG A 128 -9.06 4.87 1.24
N ALA A 129 -9.25 4.69 -0.06
CA ALA A 129 -8.17 4.37 -0.98
C ALA A 129 -7.15 5.52 -1.04
N THR A 130 -5.89 5.16 -1.29
CA THR A 130 -4.84 6.10 -1.69
C THR A 130 -4.60 5.99 -3.20
N PRO A 131 -3.79 6.88 -3.81
CA PRO A 131 -3.34 6.67 -5.19
C PRO A 131 -2.66 5.32 -5.41
N LEU A 132 -1.99 4.77 -4.39
CA LEU A 132 -1.37 3.45 -4.45
C LEU A 132 -2.40 2.34 -4.67
N THR A 133 -3.60 2.44 -4.08
CA THR A 133 -4.70 1.50 -4.34
C THR A 133 -5.08 1.48 -5.82
N GLY A 134 -5.25 2.66 -6.42
CA GLY A 134 -5.63 2.80 -7.82
C GLY A 134 -4.57 2.22 -8.76
N GLY A 135 -3.29 2.54 -8.50
CA GLY A 135 -2.18 1.98 -9.24
C GLY A 135 -2.07 0.45 -9.09
N PHE A 136 -2.18 -0.06 -7.85
CA PHE A 136 -2.11 -1.49 -7.57
C PHE A 136 -3.24 -2.27 -8.26
N LEU A 137 -4.50 -1.89 -8.04
CA LEU A 137 -5.65 -2.56 -8.66
C LEU A 137 -5.63 -2.44 -10.18
N GLY A 138 -5.17 -1.31 -10.72
CA GLY A 138 -4.99 -1.11 -12.16
C GLY A 138 -3.98 -2.10 -12.76
N MET A 139 -2.80 -2.23 -12.15
CA MET A 139 -1.79 -3.20 -12.60
C MET A 139 -2.31 -4.64 -12.54
N VAL A 140 -2.99 -5.03 -11.46
CA VAL A 140 -3.59 -6.38 -11.35
C VAL A 140 -4.63 -6.59 -12.45
N GLY A 141 -5.53 -5.63 -12.68
CA GLY A 141 -6.54 -5.70 -13.73
C GLY A 141 -5.95 -5.79 -15.14
N GLU A 142 -4.85 -5.09 -15.43
CA GLU A 142 -4.14 -5.23 -16.70
C GLU A 142 -3.58 -6.64 -16.90
N ILE A 143 -3.00 -7.24 -15.85
CA ILE A 143 -2.47 -8.61 -15.87
C ILE A 143 -3.60 -9.60 -16.09
N GLU A 144 -4.71 -9.49 -15.35
CA GLU A 144 -5.90 -10.34 -15.48
C GLU A 144 -6.50 -10.27 -16.88
N GLY A 145 -6.61 -9.06 -17.46
CA GLY A 145 -7.11 -8.86 -18.82
C GLY A 145 -6.22 -9.53 -19.87
N ARG A 146 -4.89 -9.38 -19.76
CA ARG A 146 -3.91 -10.03 -20.65
C ARG A 146 -3.95 -11.55 -20.50
N LEU A 147 -4.06 -12.05 -19.28
CA LEU A 147 -4.14 -13.48 -18.99
C LEU A 147 -5.42 -14.08 -19.59
N THR A 148 -6.56 -13.43 -19.38
CA THR A 148 -7.85 -13.86 -19.92
C THR A 148 -7.83 -13.92 -21.45
N ALA A 149 -7.24 -12.93 -22.12
CA ALA A 149 -7.07 -12.94 -23.57
C ALA A 149 -6.22 -14.15 -24.03
N LYS A 150 -5.09 -14.41 -23.36
CA LYS A 150 -4.23 -15.56 -23.66
C LYS A 150 -4.94 -16.90 -23.43
N ILE A 151 -5.75 -17.02 -22.38
CA ILE A 151 -6.55 -18.22 -22.11
C ILE A 151 -7.54 -18.43 -23.25
N ARG A 152 -8.30 -17.40 -23.65
CA ARG A 152 -9.27 -17.50 -24.76
C ARG A 152 -8.62 -17.91 -26.08
N GLU A 153 -7.44 -17.37 -26.37
CA GLU A 153 -6.68 -17.66 -27.59
C GLU A 153 -6.14 -19.10 -27.60
N ARG A 154 -5.57 -19.56 -26.47
CA ARG A 154 -4.76 -20.80 -26.43
C ARG A 154 -5.53 -22.01 -25.94
N LEU A 155 -6.55 -21.84 -25.11
CA LEU A 155 -7.34 -22.94 -24.54
C LEU A 155 -7.95 -23.85 -25.61
N PRO A 156 -8.51 -23.34 -26.73
CA PRO A 156 -9.06 -24.20 -27.79
C PRO A 156 -8.03 -25.20 -28.36
N GLY A 157 -6.77 -24.78 -28.52
CA GLY A 157 -5.70 -25.65 -29.01
C GLY A 157 -5.22 -26.69 -27.99
N LEU A 158 -5.56 -26.53 -26.71
CA LEU A 158 -5.23 -27.49 -25.63
C LEU A 158 -6.34 -28.53 -25.41
N ILE A 159 -7.57 -28.24 -25.87
CA ILE A 159 -8.74 -29.12 -25.72
C ILE A 159 -9.11 -29.85 -27.02
N ALA A 160 -8.46 -29.52 -28.14
CA ALA A 160 -8.60 -30.26 -29.38
C ALA A 160 -7.90 -31.63 -29.25
N PRO A 161 -8.55 -32.74 -29.65
CA PRO A 161 -8.02 -34.10 -29.51
C PRO A 161 -6.78 -34.37 -30.37
#